data_AF-A0A2P2I1R9-F1
#
_entry.id   AF-A0A2P2I1R9-F1
#
_cell.length_a   1.000
_cell.length_b   1.000
_cell.length_c   1.000
_cell.angle_alpha   90.00
_cell.angle_beta   90.00
_cell.angle_gamma   90.00
#
_symmetry.space_group_name_H-M   'P 1'
#
loop_
_entity.id
_entity.type
_entity.pdbx_description
1 polymer ?
#
loop_
_entity_poly.entity_id
_entity_poly.type
_entity_poly.pdbx_seq_one_letter_code
_entity_poly.pdbx_strand_id
1 'polypeptide(L)'
;MSGRVSGNQSSAVKYVYELPYTERKMLCSILDMDNQWEKLGGHFMKFRVNELYEMRRVEKCGESPCDRLLQLWGHQNNTVASLYSLLYRMHHYQAMRV
;
A
#
# COMPACT_ATOMS: atom_id res chain seq x y z
N MET A 1 24.32 -34.33 -18.97
CA MET A 1 23.11 -33.48 -19.01
C MET A 1 22.62 -33.35 -17.57
N SER A 2 23.03 -32.29 -16.86
CA SER A 2 22.57 -32.04 -15.49
C SER A 2 21.72 -30.79 -15.51
N GLY A 3 20.41 -30.99 -15.36
CA GLY A 3 19.42 -29.92 -15.33
C GLY A 3 19.66 -29.00 -14.15
N ARG A 4 19.77 -27.71 -14.42
CA ARG A 4 19.65 -26.67 -13.39
C ARG A 4 18.20 -26.66 -12.92
N VAL A 5 17.97 -27.07 -11.68
CA VAL A 5 16.75 -26.70 -10.95
C VAL A 5 16.90 -25.23 -10.61
N SER A 6 16.44 -24.35 -11.50
CA SER A 6 16.20 -22.95 -11.18
C SER A 6 14.99 -22.92 -10.24
N GLY A 7 15.25 -23.06 -8.94
CA GLY A 7 14.26 -22.69 -7.93
C GLY A 7 13.93 -21.22 -8.14
N ASN A 8 12.73 -20.95 -8.64
CA ASN A 8 12.19 -19.60 -8.71
C ASN A 8 11.95 -19.15 -7.27
N GLN A 9 12.98 -18.60 -6.62
CA GLN A 9 12.81 -17.88 -5.37
C GLN A 9 12.02 -16.64 -5.69
N SER A 10 10.70 -16.76 -5.59
CA SER A 10 9.82 -15.62 -5.42
C SER A 10 10.29 -14.95 -4.13
N SER A 11 11.11 -13.90 -4.27
CA SER A 11 11.46 -13.03 -3.15
C SER A 11 10.16 -12.60 -2.50
N ALA A 12 9.85 -13.18 -1.33
CA ALA A 12 8.61 -12.89 -0.65
C ALA A 12 8.61 -11.40 -0.31
N VAL A 13 7.69 -10.64 -0.94
CA VAL A 13 7.56 -9.20 -0.72
C VAL A 13 7.27 -8.99 0.76
N LYS A 14 8.26 -8.47 1.50
CA LYS A 14 8.16 -8.34 2.95
C LYS A 14 7.66 -6.95 3.31
N TYR A 15 8.23 -5.93 2.70
CA TYR A 15 7.95 -4.53 3.02
C TYR A 15 7.05 -3.85 1.99
N VAL A 16 6.32 -2.83 2.44
CA VAL A 16 5.37 -2.08 1.60
C VAL A 16 6.06 -1.35 0.43
N TYR A 17 7.30 -0.91 0.61
CA TYR A 17 8.08 -0.28 -0.46
C TYR A 17 8.57 -1.28 -1.52
N GLU A 18 8.51 -2.59 -1.23
CA GLU A 18 8.87 -3.66 -2.17
C GLU A 18 7.68 -4.12 -3.02
N LEU A 19 6.47 -3.59 -2.77
CA LEU A 19 5.28 -3.93 -3.54
C LEU A 19 5.53 -3.65 -5.04
N PRO A 20 5.29 -4.63 -5.92
CA PRO A 20 5.49 -4.40 -7.33
C PRO A 20 4.51 -3.34 -7.87
N TYR A 21 4.93 -2.66 -8.93
CA TYR A 21 4.27 -1.44 -9.40
C TYR A 21 2.79 -1.67 -9.74
N THR A 22 2.47 -2.79 -10.40
CA THR A 22 1.12 -3.11 -10.86
C THR A 22 0.17 -3.29 -9.67
N GLU A 23 0.57 -4.08 -8.68
CA GLU A 23 -0.17 -4.37 -7.46
C GLU A 23 -0.34 -3.11 -6.62
N ARG A 24 0.74 -2.34 -6.44
CA ARG A 24 0.68 -1.04 -5.74
C ARG A 24 -0.31 -0.09 -6.42
N LYS A 25 -0.27 0.02 -7.75
CA LYS A 25 -1.18 0.89 -8.50
C LYS A 25 -2.64 0.46 -8.39
N MET A 26 -2.92 -0.84 -8.50
CA MET A 26 -4.27 -1.39 -8.33
C MET A 26 -4.78 -1.16 -6.90
N LEU A 27 -3.94 -1.42 -5.89
CA LEU A 27 -4.27 -1.17 -4.50
C LEU A 27 -4.61 0.30 -4.25
N CYS A 28 -3.77 1.21 -4.74
CA CYS A 28 -4.01 2.65 -4.64
C CYS A 28 -5.30 3.06 -5.34
N SER A 29 -5.59 2.55 -6.55
CA SER A 29 -6.85 2.87 -7.24
C SER A 29 -8.10 2.46 -6.45
N ILE A 30 -8.03 1.36 -5.68
CA ILE A 30 -9.15 0.91 -4.84
C ILE A 30 -9.30 1.81 -3.62
N LEU A 31 -8.19 2.20 -2.99
CA LEU A 31 -8.21 2.99 -1.75
C LEU A 31 -8.40 4.50 -1.99
N ASP A 32 -8.03 5.00 -3.16
CA ASP A 32 -8.30 6.38 -3.55
C ASP A 32 -9.79 6.62 -3.80
N MET A 33 -10.54 5.60 -4.25
CA MET A 33 -12.00 5.67 -4.33
C MET A 33 -12.61 5.97 -2.96
N ASP A 34 -13.56 6.91 -2.92
CA ASP A 34 -14.25 7.39 -1.71
C ASP A 34 -13.31 7.78 -0.55
N ASN A 35 -12.07 8.18 -0.86
CA ASN A 35 -11.06 8.58 0.12
C ASN A 35 -10.77 7.52 1.20
N GLN A 36 -10.89 6.23 0.90
CA GLN A 36 -10.65 5.15 1.87
C GLN A 36 -9.21 5.16 2.41
N TRP A 37 -8.26 5.64 1.62
CA TRP A 37 -6.86 5.87 2.01
C TRP A 37 -6.76 6.79 3.24
N GLU A 38 -7.63 7.78 3.40
CA GLU A 38 -7.60 8.71 4.52
C GLU A 38 -8.00 8.02 5.83
N LYS A 39 -9.01 7.14 5.76
CA LYS A 39 -9.40 6.29 6.89
C LYS A 39 -8.28 5.31 7.25
N LEU A 40 -7.63 4.70 6.26
CA LEU A 40 -6.46 3.84 6.47
C LEU A 40 -5.33 4.63 7.17
N GLY A 41 -4.96 5.78 6.62
CA GLY A 41 -3.87 6.62 7.11
C GLY A 41 -4.12 7.17 8.52
N GLY A 42 -5.29 7.77 8.76
CA GLY A 42 -5.62 8.40 10.03
C GLY A 42 -5.99 7.41 11.12
N HIS A 43 -6.96 6.53 10.86
CA HIS A 43 -7.51 5.66 11.91
C HIS A 43 -6.59 4.48 12.24
N PHE A 44 -5.97 3.88 11.21
CA PHE A 44 -5.19 2.65 11.37
C PHE A 44 -3.67 2.89 11.42
N MET A 45 -3.15 3.75 10.55
CA MET A 45 -1.71 4.05 10.49
C MET A 45 -1.28 5.21 11.40
N LYS A 46 -2.23 5.93 12.01
CA LYS A 46 -2.02 7.01 12.99
C LYS A 46 -1.28 8.25 12.46
N PHE A 47 -1.40 8.52 11.16
CA PHE A 47 -0.97 9.81 10.61
C PHE A 47 -1.85 10.94 11.16
N ARG A 48 -1.24 12.09 11.41
CA ARG A 48 -1.92 13.30 11.88
C ARG A 48 -2.73 13.93 10.75
N VAL A 49 -3.74 14.70 11.11
CA VAL A 49 -4.62 15.41 10.15
C VAL A 49 -3.82 16.31 9.18
N ASN A 50 -2.79 16.99 9.68
CA ASN A 50 -1.93 17.83 8.82
C ASN A 50 -1.11 17.00 7.83
N GLU A 51 -0.66 15.81 8.20
CA GLU A 51 0.08 14.91 7.30
C GLU A 51 -0.85 14.36 6.21
N LEU A 52 -2.07 13.96 6.57
CA LEU A 52 -3.09 13.53 5.63
C LEU A 52 -3.49 14.66 4.66
N TYR A 53 -3.62 15.89 5.17
CA TYR A 53 -3.89 17.04 4.32
C TYR A 53 -2.79 17.27 3.28
N GLU A 54 -1.52 17.18 3.67
CA GLU A 54 -0.41 17.30 2.72
C GLU A 54 -0.40 16.15 1.69
N MET A 55 -0.73 14.92 2.10
CA MET A 55 -0.87 13.79 1.17
C MET A 55 -2.02 14.02 0.17
N ARG A 56 -3.14 14.58 0.61
CA ARG A 56 -4.28 14.92 -0.25
C ARG A 56 -3.91 15.96 -1.32
N ARG A 57 -2.99 16.88 -1.02
CA ARG A 57 -2.62 17.95 -1.98
C ARG A 57 -2.03 17.41 -3.29
N VAL A 58 -1.46 16.20 -3.28
CA VAL A 58 -0.87 15.58 -4.48
C VAL A 58 -1.92 15.24 -5.55
N GLU A 59 -3.21 15.13 -5.17
CA GLU A 59 -4.32 14.96 -6.13
C GLU A 59 -4.36 16.11 -7.15
N LYS A 60 -3.99 17.33 -6.72
CA LYS A 60 -3.96 18.51 -7.59
C LYS A 60 -2.90 18.41 -8.70
N CYS A 61 -1.91 17.53 -8.52
CA CYS A 61 -0.87 17.24 -9.50
C CYS A 61 -1.16 15.97 -10.31
N GLY A 62 -2.32 15.31 -10.08
CA GLY A 62 -2.66 14.03 -10.73
C GLY A 62 -1.97 12.81 -10.11
N GLU A 63 -1.43 12.95 -8.90
CA GLU A 63 -0.81 11.84 -8.15
C GLU A 63 -1.81 11.19 -7.18
N SER A 64 -1.55 9.93 -6.84
CA SER A 64 -2.36 9.16 -5.89
C SER A 64 -1.98 9.49 -4.44
N PRO A 65 -2.94 9.96 -3.61
CA PRO A 65 -2.70 10.15 -2.18
C PRO A 65 -2.38 8.84 -1.46
N CYS A 66 -3.04 7.74 -1.84
CA CYS A 66 -2.72 6.43 -1.30
C CYS A 66 -1.28 6.03 -1.61
N ASP A 67 -0.77 6.30 -2.81
CA ASP A 67 0.63 5.99 -3.12
C ASP A 67 1.58 6.79 -2.24
N ARG A 68 1.29 8.08 -2.01
CA ARG A 68 2.07 8.91 -1.09
C ARG A 68 2.02 8.40 0.35
N LEU A 69 0.85 7.97 0.81
CA LEU A 69 0.65 7.33 2.11
C LEU A 69 1.50 6.06 2.23
N LEU A 70 1.42 5.15 1.24
CA LEU A 70 2.17 3.89 1.24
C LEU A 70 3.68 4.10 1.11
N GLN A 71 4.12 5.15 0.41
CA GLN A 71 5.52 5.57 0.42
C GLN A 71 5.94 5.95 1.85
N LEU A 72 5.26 6.91 2.48
CA LEU A 72 5.63 7.40 3.82
C LEU A 72 5.55 6.32 4.89
N TRP A 73 4.49 5.50 4.87
CA TRP A 73 4.31 4.40 5.80
C TRP A 73 5.32 3.27 5.55
N GLY A 74 5.67 3.01 4.28
CA GLY A 74 6.69 2.04 3.89
C GLY A 74 8.09 2.40 4.38
N HIS A 75 8.48 3.69 4.36
CA HIS A 75 9.78 4.15 4.87
C HIS A 75 9.99 3.85 6.37
N GLN A 76 8.93 3.57 7.12
CA GLN A 76 9.00 3.13 8.52
C GLN A 76 9.20 1.61 8.66
N ASN A 77 9.59 0.91 7.59
CA ASN A 77 9.77 -0.55 7.51
C ASN A 77 8.49 -1.36 7.82
N ASN A 78 7.31 -0.78 7.53
CA ASN A 78 6.06 -1.51 7.65
C ASN A 78 5.95 -2.62 6.60
N THR A 79 5.34 -3.74 6.99
CA THR A 79 5.27 -4.96 6.18
C THR A 79 3.97 -5.06 5.38
N VAL A 80 3.99 -5.84 4.31
CA VAL A 80 2.79 -6.18 3.54
C VAL A 80 1.78 -6.94 4.41
N ALA A 81 2.24 -7.79 5.33
CA ALA A 81 1.37 -8.49 6.27
C ALA A 81 0.63 -7.53 7.22
N SER A 82 1.31 -6.47 7.69
CA SER A 82 0.67 -5.41 8.46
C SER A 82 -0.38 -4.69 7.62
N LEU A 83 -0.05 -4.32 6.38
CA LEU A 83 -1.00 -3.69 5.45
C LEU A 83 -2.25 -4.55 5.25
N TYR A 84 -2.05 -5.84 4.98
CA TYR A 84 -3.12 -6.81 4.80
C TYR A 84 -4.03 -6.90 6.03
N SER A 85 -3.44 -6.91 7.22
CA SER A 85 -4.19 -6.91 8.48
C SER A 85 -5.03 -5.65 8.67
N LEU A 86 -4.53 -4.48 8.25
CA LEU A 86 -5.28 -3.22 8.30
C LEU A 86 -6.44 -3.22 7.29
N LEU A 87 -6.20 -3.69 6.07
CA LEU A 87 -7.25 -3.82 5.04
C LEU A 87 -8.36 -4.77 5.48
N TYR A 88 -8.01 -5.89 6.13
CA TYR A 88 -8.99 -6.82 6.71
C TYR A 88 -9.85 -6.14 7.78
N ARG A 89 -9.25 -5.36 8.69
CA ARG A 89 -9.99 -4.59 9.71
C ARG A 89 -10.88 -3.51 9.12
N MET A 90 -10.58 -3.04 7.92
CA MET A 90 -11.42 -2.11 7.17
C MET A 90 -12.53 -2.79 6.34
N HIS A 91 -12.57 -4.13 6.30
CA HIS A 91 -13.43 -4.92 5.42
C HIS A 91 -13.20 -4.65 3.91
N HIS A 92 -11.99 -4.22 3.54
CA HIS A 92 -11.63 -3.93 2.13
C HIS A 92 -11.13 -5.18 1.39
N TYR A 93 -12.02 -6.16 1.23
CA TYR A 93 -11.67 -7.46 0.63
C TYR A 93 -11.21 -7.38 -0.82
N GLN A 94 -11.65 -6.38 -1.59
CA GLN A 94 -11.17 -6.17 -2.96
C GLN A 94 -9.70 -5.75 -2.98
N ALA A 95 -9.30 -4.82 -2.10
CA ALA A 95 -7.92 -4.39 -1.93
C ALA A 95 -7.00 -5.53 -1.46
N MET A 96 -7.54 -6.48 -0.67
CA MET A 96 -6.80 -7.65 -0.19
C MET A 96 -6.54 -8.71 -1.28
N ARG A 97 -7.25 -8.66 -2.42
CA ARG A 97 -7.14 -9.63 -3.53
C ARG A 97 -6.22 -9.19 -4.65
N VAL A 98 -5.72 -7.96 -4.58
CA VAL A 98 -4.68 -7.41 -5.45
C VAL A 98 -3.38 -8.15 -5.18
#